data_AF-A0A5E4TCB4-F1
#
_entry.id   AF-A0A5E4TCB4-F1
#
_cell.length_a   1.000
_cell.length_b   1.000
_cell.length_c   1.000
_cell.angle_alpha   90.00
_cell.angle_beta   90.00
_cell.angle_gamma   90.00
#
_symmetry.space_group_name_H-M   'P 1'
#
loop_
_entity.id
_entity.type
_entity.pdbx_description
1 polymer ?
#
loop_
_entity_poly.entity_id
_entity_poly.type
_entity_poly.pdbx_seq_one_letter_code
_entity_poly.pdbx_strand_id
1 'polypeptide(L)'
;MVAHLSPPGFGIHTAKLSSSDLSARAVSELQCGIRESLLRLGMSQKKHSAATPVTASAPVSGQTQDNDAVIAATRHWLTRAVIGLNLCPFAKAVHVKEQIRYVVSAARDMEGALHDLEKELQWLSDADPRSVDTTLLILPGALLDFHEYNDALFFAERLLRQRRLEGELQIASFHPDYQFEGTAPDDAENYTNRSPYPILHLLREASIDRAVEAFPEAETIYERNEALMRKMGVAGYHAWMAQPAEDEEGANDNAMDDGGNDGAPVRR
;
A
#
# COMPACT_ATOMS: atom_id res chain seq x y z
N MET A 1 60.77 -8.55 28.39
CA MET A 1 59.88 -9.25 27.45
C MET A 1 58.46 -9.11 27.94
N VAL A 2 57.73 -8.12 27.42
CA VAL A 2 56.31 -7.92 27.68
C VAL A 2 55.61 -8.34 26.38
N ALA A 3 54.85 -9.43 26.42
CA ALA A 3 54.11 -9.93 25.27
C ALA A 3 52.68 -9.39 25.35
N HIS A 4 52.33 -8.54 24.38
CA HIS A 4 50.96 -8.14 24.07
C HIS A 4 50.20 -9.34 23.48
N LEU A 5 49.04 -9.65 24.05
CA LEU A 5 48.03 -10.51 23.42
C LEU A 5 46.92 -9.60 22.88
N SER A 6 46.76 -9.56 21.56
CA SER A 6 45.56 -9.04 20.88
C SER A 6 44.53 -10.16 20.72
N PRO A 7 43.22 -9.90 20.84
CA PRO A 7 42.18 -10.88 20.55
C PRO A 7 41.92 -11.02 19.04
N PRO A 8 41.42 -12.18 18.57
CA PRO A 8 41.11 -12.41 17.16
C PRO A 8 39.83 -11.68 16.73
N GLY A 9 39.87 -11.11 15.52
CA GLY A 9 38.79 -10.35 14.92
C GLY A 9 37.55 -11.18 14.62
N PHE A 10 36.39 -10.61 14.93
CA PHE A 10 35.09 -11.03 14.43
C PHE A 10 35.02 -10.68 12.93
N GLY A 11 35.08 -11.70 12.08
CA GLY A 11 34.74 -11.57 10.67
C GLY A 11 33.24 -11.42 10.52
N ILE A 12 32.80 -10.20 10.20
CA ILE A 12 31.43 -9.89 9.81
C ILE A 12 31.24 -10.51 8.42
N HIS A 13 30.62 -11.69 8.35
CA HIS A 13 30.10 -12.21 7.09
C HIS A 13 28.93 -11.31 6.68
N THR A 14 29.19 -10.35 5.80
CA THR A 14 28.15 -9.68 5.03
C THR A 14 27.56 -10.70 4.06
N ALA A 15 26.48 -11.36 4.49
CA ALA A 15 25.65 -12.13 3.57
C ALA A 15 25.08 -11.15 2.54
N LYS A 16 25.48 -11.31 1.27
CA LYS A 16 24.83 -10.67 0.13
C LYS A 16 23.36 -11.09 0.17
N LEU A 17 22.47 -10.14 0.46
CA LEU A 17 21.03 -10.34 0.35
C LEU A 17 20.65 -10.52 -1.12
N SER A 18 19.73 -11.44 -1.39
CA SER A 18 19.21 -11.72 -2.73
C SER A 18 18.29 -10.58 -3.18
N SER A 19 18.20 -10.32 -4.49
CA SER A 19 17.26 -9.35 -5.10
C SER A 19 15.81 -9.58 -4.64
N SER A 20 15.43 -10.84 -4.42
CA SER A 20 14.12 -11.23 -3.87
C SER A 20 13.84 -10.71 -2.45
N ASP A 21 14.88 -10.60 -1.60
CA ASP A 21 14.72 -10.14 -0.21
C ASP A 21 14.58 -8.62 -0.10
N LEU A 22 15.06 -7.89 -1.12
CA LEU A 22 15.00 -6.43 -1.23
C LEU A 22 13.65 -5.96 -1.75
N SER A 23 13.03 -6.71 -2.67
CA SER A 23 11.69 -6.42 -3.20
C SER A 23 10.58 -6.66 -2.17
N ALA A 24 10.65 -7.78 -1.44
CA ALA A 24 9.77 -8.05 -0.31
C ALA A 24 9.92 -6.97 0.78
N ARG A 25 11.13 -6.42 0.97
CA ARG A 25 11.37 -5.29 1.87
C ARG A 25 10.84 -3.97 1.33
N ALA A 26 11.00 -3.60 0.08
CA ALA A 26 10.52 -2.30 -0.41
C ALA A 26 9.00 -2.10 -0.21
N VAL A 27 8.20 -3.16 -0.39
CA VAL A 27 6.75 -3.12 -0.13
C VAL A 27 6.41 -3.43 1.33
N SER A 28 7.15 -4.34 1.99
CA SER A 28 7.04 -4.55 3.44
C SER A 28 7.50 -3.35 4.27
N GLU A 29 8.34 -2.45 3.75
CA GLU A 29 8.83 -1.22 4.40
C GLU A 29 7.86 -0.06 4.17
N LEU A 30 7.13 -0.07 3.05
CA LEU A 30 5.86 0.65 2.91
C LEU A 30 4.75 0.15 3.88
N GLN A 31 4.93 -1.00 4.54
CA GLN A 31 3.93 -1.68 5.39
C GLN A 31 4.40 -2.09 6.80
N CYS A 32 5.64 -1.78 7.22
CA CYS A 32 6.39 -2.58 8.22
C CYS A 32 5.81 -2.56 9.64
N GLY A 33 4.93 -1.61 9.98
CA GLY A 33 4.42 -1.44 11.34
C GLY A 33 3.50 -2.55 11.89
N ILE A 34 3.11 -3.56 11.10
CA ILE A 34 2.09 -4.55 11.54
C ILE A 34 2.70 -5.92 11.92
N ARG A 35 3.91 -6.25 11.43
CA ARG A 35 4.41 -7.64 11.48
C ARG A 35 4.90 -8.10 12.86
N GLU A 36 5.29 -7.19 13.75
CA GLU A 36 5.82 -7.56 15.08
C GLU A 36 4.75 -7.75 16.17
N SER A 37 3.58 -7.11 16.03
CA SER A 37 2.54 -7.11 17.08
C SER A 37 1.65 -8.37 17.09
N LEU A 38 1.35 -8.97 15.93
CA LEU A 38 0.47 -10.14 15.80
C LEU A 38 1.07 -11.46 16.31
N LEU A 39 2.40 -11.55 16.47
CA LEU A 39 3.07 -12.75 17.01
C LEU A 39 2.95 -12.86 18.54
N ARG A 40 2.46 -11.84 19.25
CA ARG A 40 2.45 -11.79 20.73
C ARG A 40 1.09 -12.06 21.39
N LEU A 41 -0.01 -12.12 20.65
CA LEU A 41 -1.34 -12.32 21.23
C LEU A 41 -1.91 -13.70 20.90
N GLY A 42 -1.68 -14.64 21.81
CA GLY A 42 -2.31 -15.97 21.78
C GLY A 42 -3.83 -15.85 21.95
N MET A 43 -4.58 -16.10 20.87
CA MET A 43 -6.03 -16.03 20.85
C MET A 43 -6.70 -17.32 21.34
N SER A 44 -7.62 -17.17 22.29
CA SER A 44 -8.54 -18.21 22.75
C SER A 44 -9.84 -18.15 21.93
N GLN A 45 -10.14 -19.23 21.21
CA GLN A 45 -11.30 -19.33 20.32
C GLN A 45 -12.63 -19.42 21.11
N LYS A 46 -13.64 -18.66 20.68
CA LYS A 46 -15.05 -18.98 20.93
C LYS A 46 -15.78 -19.18 19.61
N LYS A 47 -16.42 -20.34 19.50
CA LYS A 47 -17.21 -20.80 18.35
C LYS A 47 -18.54 -20.07 18.29
N HIS A 48 -18.91 -19.51 17.14
CA HIS A 48 -20.31 -19.16 16.83
C HIS A 48 -20.79 -19.90 15.59
N SER A 49 -22.07 -20.26 15.66
CA SER A 49 -22.78 -21.29 14.90
C SER A 49 -23.51 -20.70 13.68
N ALA A 50 -23.89 -21.58 12.77
CA ALA A 50 -24.31 -21.34 11.39
C ALA A 50 -25.74 -20.80 11.17
N ALA A 51 -25.96 -20.15 10.01
CA ALA A 51 -27.21 -20.18 9.22
C ALA A 51 -26.96 -19.59 7.80
N THR A 52 -27.01 -20.36 6.69
CA THR A 52 -28.13 -20.68 5.76
C THR A 52 -28.16 -19.78 4.50
N PRO A 53 -28.38 -20.30 3.27
CA PRO A 53 -27.92 -19.65 2.04
C PRO A 53 -28.96 -18.68 1.45
N VAL A 54 -28.48 -17.57 0.86
CA VAL A 54 -29.31 -16.60 0.14
C VAL A 54 -29.03 -16.67 -1.37
N THR A 55 -30.12 -16.78 -2.12
CA THR A 55 -30.21 -16.91 -3.58
C THR A 55 -29.81 -15.61 -4.29
N ALA A 56 -29.12 -15.74 -5.43
CA ALA A 56 -28.66 -14.62 -6.26
C ALA A 56 -29.82 -13.85 -6.93
N SER A 57 -29.81 -12.52 -6.81
CA SER A 57 -30.68 -11.60 -7.55
C SER A 57 -29.85 -10.52 -8.27
N ALA A 58 -30.28 -10.16 -9.49
CA ALA A 58 -29.63 -9.23 -10.41
C ALA A 58 -29.42 -7.81 -9.81
N PRO A 59 -28.42 -7.03 -10.28
CA PRO A 59 -28.05 -5.76 -9.66
C PRO A 59 -29.11 -4.67 -9.89
N VAL A 60 -29.50 -4.00 -8.80
CA VAL A 60 -30.40 -2.86 -8.76
C VAL A 60 -29.63 -1.60 -9.16
N SER A 61 -30.17 -0.80 -10.08
CA SER A 61 -29.56 0.40 -10.69
C SER A 61 -29.04 1.47 -9.71
N GLY A 62 -29.45 1.46 -8.43
CA GLY A 62 -28.90 2.33 -7.39
C GLY A 62 -27.53 1.90 -6.83
N GLN A 63 -27.17 0.61 -6.92
CA GLN A 63 -25.87 0.11 -6.45
C GLN A 63 -24.73 0.49 -7.41
N THR A 64 -25.00 0.59 -8.71
CA THR A 64 -23.99 0.96 -9.72
C THR A 64 -23.54 2.41 -9.56
N GLN A 65 -24.47 3.33 -9.26
CA GLN A 65 -24.14 4.75 -9.07
C GLN A 65 -23.32 5.00 -7.80
N ASP A 66 -23.54 4.20 -6.74
CA ASP A 66 -22.74 4.24 -5.51
C ASP A 66 -21.32 3.69 -5.76
N ASN A 67 -21.22 2.58 -6.51
CA ASN A 67 -19.93 2.00 -6.87
C ASN A 67 -19.07 2.93 -7.75
N ASP A 68 -19.68 3.63 -8.71
CA ASP A 68 -18.95 4.58 -9.56
C ASP A 68 -18.40 5.75 -8.73
N ALA A 69 -19.14 6.22 -7.72
CA ALA A 69 -18.66 7.26 -6.80
C ALA A 69 -17.50 6.77 -5.92
N VAL A 70 -17.58 5.53 -5.41
CA VAL A 70 -16.49 4.89 -4.66
C VAL A 70 -15.23 4.79 -5.54
N ILE A 71 -15.37 4.31 -6.78
CA ILE A 71 -14.24 4.19 -7.72
C ILE A 71 -13.66 5.58 -8.04
N ALA A 72 -14.51 6.59 -8.26
CA ALA A 72 -14.05 7.95 -8.52
C ALA A 72 -13.24 8.53 -7.33
N ALA A 73 -13.70 8.33 -6.10
CA ALA A 73 -12.98 8.73 -4.90
C ALA A 73 -11.65 8.00 -4.74
N THR A 74 -11.61 6.69 -4.99
CA THR A 74 -10.36 5.90 -4.95
C THR A 74 -9.39 6.32 -6.06
N ARG A 75 -9.89 6.63 -7.26
CA ARG A 75 -9.05 7.15 -8.36
C ARG A 75 -8.46 8.52 -8.01
N HIS A 76 -9.27 9.42 -7.46
CA HIS A 76 -8.79 10.73 -6.99
C HIS A 76 -7.70 10.60 -5.92
N TRP A 77 -7.89 9.70 -4.96
CA TRP A 77 -6.87 9.37 -3.97
C TRP A 77 -5.59 8.82 -4.61
N LEU A 78 -5.71 7.86 -5.53
CA LEU A 78 -4.57 7.28 -6.22
C LEU A 78 -3.77 8.35 -7.00
N THR A 79 -4.46 9.20 -7.76
CA THR A 79 -3.80 10.20 -8.61
C THR A 79 -3.21 11.35 -7.80
N ARG A 80 -3.92 11.87 -6.80
CA ARG A 80 -3.43 13.00 -5.98
C ARG A 80 -2.43 12.57 -4.92
N ALA A 81 -2.76 11.58 -4.10
CA ALA A 81 -1.92 11.19 -2.98
C ALA A 81 -0.80 10.27 -3.45
N VAL A 82 -1.13 9.10 -4.01
CA VAL A 82 -0.11 8.08 -4.31
C VAL A 82 0.84 8.53 -5.42
N ILE A 83 0.29 9.04 -6.52
CA ILE A 83 1.07 9.49 -7.69
C ILE A 83 1.51 10.95 -7.53
N GLY A 84 0.60 11.86 -7.19
CA GLY A 84 0.87 13.30 -7.14
C GLY A 84 1.86 13.72 -6.06
N LEU A 85 1.84 13.07 -4.89
CA LEU A 85 2.87 13.25 -3.85
C LEU A 85 4.06 12.29 -4.04
N ASN A 86 4.04 11.52 -5.12
CA ASN A 86 5.04 10.51 -5.46
C ASN A 86 5.28 9.50 -4.32
N LEU A 87 4.26 9.15 -3.52
CA LEU A 87 4.41 8.21 -2.40
C LEU A 87 4.83 6.81 -2.88
N CYS A 88 4.31 6.39 -4.03
CA CYS A 88 4.73 5.16 -4.69
C CYS A 88 5.23 5.48 -6.12
N PRO A 89 6.54 5.41 -6.38
CA PRO A 89 7.08 5.72 -7.71
C PRO A 89 6.65 4.72 -8.79
N PHE A 90 6.14 3.55 -8.40
CA PHE A 90 5.71 2.49 -9.31
C PHE A 90 4.30 2.70 -9.85
N ALA A 91 3.45 3.44 -9.12
CA ALA A 91 2.03 3.57 -9.41
C ALA A 91 1.74 4.28 -10.74
N LYS A 92 2.54 5.30 -11.10
CA LYS A 92 2.32 6.12 -12.31
C LYS A 92 2.34 5.28 -13.59
N ALA A 93 3.31 4.38 -13.73
CA ALA A 93 3.45 3.57 -14.94
C ALA A 93 2.29 2.60 -15.15
N VAL A 94 1.82 1.95 -14.07
CA VAL A 94 0.69 1.02 -14.11
C VAL A 94 -0.62 1.77 -14.35
N HIS A 95 -0.76 2.97 -13.75
CA HIS A 95 -1.92 3.83 -13.94
C HIS A 95 -2.07 4.34 -15.37
N VAL A 96 -1.01 4.91 -15.95
CA VAL A 96 -1.01 5.45 -17.34
C VAL A 96 -1.26 4.35 -18.38
N LYS A 97 -0.85 3.11 -18.09
CA LYS A 97 -1.11 1.95 -18.96
C LYS A 97 -2.51 1.34 -18.74
N GLU A 98 -3.33 1.92 -17.88
CA GLU A 98 -4.66 1.43 -17.52
C GLU A 98 -4.68 -0.01 -16.97
N GLN A 99 -3.58 -0.42 -16.30
CA GLN A 99 -3.40 -1.80 -15.82
C GLN A 99 -3.90 -2.01 -14.37
N ILE A 100 -4.69 -1.07 -13.86
CA ILE A 100 -5.28 -1.12 -12.52
C ILE A 100 -6.75 -1.49 -12.63
N ARG A 101 -7.11 -2.64 -12.07
CA ARG A 101 -8.51 -3.06 -11.92
C ARG A 101 -9.06 -2.52 -10.59
N TYR A 102 -10.23 -1.89 -10.63
CA TYR A 102 -10.94 -1.41 -9.45
C TYR A 102 -12.16 -2.31 -9.19
N VAL A 103 -12.29 -2.83 -7.98
CA VAL A 103 -13.40 -3.72 -7.59
C VAL A 103 -14.02 -3.19 -6.32
N VAL A 104 -15.31 -2.84 -6.38
CA VAL A 104 -16.08 -2.44 -5.21
C VAL A 104 -16.79 -3.69 -4.66
N SER A 105 -16.42 -4.10 -3.46
CA SER A 105 -17.05 -5.23 -2.77
C SER A 105 -18.41 -4.81 -2.20
N ALA A 106 -19.36 -5.75 -2.27
CA ALA A 106 -20.66 -5.62 -1.61
C ALA A 106 -20.66 -6.22 -0.19
N ALA A 107 -19.52 -6.73 0.29
CA ALA A 107 -19.39 -7.34 1.61
C ALA A 107 -19.79 -6.37 2.72
N ARG A 108 -20.33 -6.94 3.80
CA ARG A 108 -20.76 -6.20 5.00
C ARG A 108 -20.11 -6.69 6.28
N ASP A 109 -19.25 -7.70 6.17
CA ASP A 109 -18.54 -8.35 7.27
C ASP A 109 -17.20 -8.91 6.76
N MET A 110 -16.37 -9.37 7.70
CA MET A 110 -15.06 -9.95 7.42
C MET A 110 -15.13 -11.20 6.53
N GLU A 111 -16.12 -12.08 6.74
CA GLU A 111 -16.25 -13.33 5.97
C GLU A 111 -16.51 -13.02 4.49
N GLY A 112 -17.45 -12.11 4.20
CA GLY A 112 -17.72 -11.64 2.85
C GLY A 112 -16.51 -10.96 2.21
N ALA A 113 -15.79 -10.14 2.98
CA ALA A 113 -14.58 -9.46 2.49
C ALA A 113 -13.47 -10.46 2.12
N LEU A 114 -13.25 -11.50 2.94
CA LEU A 114 -12.27 -12.56 2.66
C LEU A 114 -12.68 -13.43 1.46
N HIS A 115 -13.98 -13.68 1.28
CA HIS A 115 -14.50 -14.39 0.12
C HIS A 115 -14.30 -13.58 -1.18
N ASP A 116 -14.54 -12.28 -1.15
CA ASP A 116 -14.28 -11.41 -2.30
C ASP A 116 -12.77 -11.26 -2.58
N LEU A 117 -11.94 -11.16 -1.53
CA LEU A 117 -10.48 -11.21 -1.66
C LEU A 117 -10.02 -12.49 -2.36
N GLU A 118 -10.55 -13.65 -1.97
CA GLU A 118 -10.19 -14.93 -2.58
C GLU A 118 -10.47 -14.96 -4.08
N LYS A 119 -11.63 -14.44 -4.51
CA LYS A 119 -11.99 -14.36 -5.92
C LYS A 119 -11.03 -13.46 -6.69
N GLU A 120 -10.71 -12.29 -6.14
CA GLU A 120 -9.84 -11.33 -6.84
C GLU A 120 -8.37 -11.77 -6.86
N LEU A 121 -7.90 -12.49 -5.83
CA LEU A 121 -6.59 -13.15 -5.86
C LEU A 121 -6.49 -14.18 -7.00
N GLN A 122 -7.49 -15.06 -7.11
CA GLN A 122 -7.53 -16.05 -8.20
C GLN A 122 -7.66 -15.36 -9.56
N TRP A 123 -8.56 -14.37 -9.68
CA TRP A 123 -8.77 -13.63 -10.91
C TRP A 123 -7.49 -12.94 -11.39
N LEU A 124 -6.78 -12.25 -10.49
CA LEU A 124 -5.52 -11.58 -10.85
C LEU A 124 -4.44 -12.59 -11.21
N SER A 125 -4.33 -13.71 -10.51
CA SER A 125 -3.40 -14.79 -10.86
C SER A 125 -3.63 -15.29 -12.30
N ASP A 126 -4.89 -15.50 -12.69
CA ASP A 126 -5.26 -16.01 -14.01
C ASP A 126 -5.19 -14.94 -15.14
N ALA A 127 -5.27 -13.65 -14.80
CA ALA A 127 -5.29 -12.57 -15.77
C ALA A 127 -3.91 -12.36 -16.44
N ASP A 128 -3.91 -11.92 -17.70
CA ASP A 128 -2.68 -11.52 -18.40
C ASP A 128 -2.10 -10.26 -17.74
N PRO A 129 -0.85 -10.29 -17.20
CA PRO A 129 -0.20 -9.14 -16.56
C PRO A 129 -0.03 -7.93 -17.48
N ARG A 130 -0.09 -8.13 -18.81
CA ARG A 130 -0.07 -7.01 -19.77
C ARG A 130 -1.38 -6.26 -19.84
N SER A 131 -2.49 -6.89 -19.47
CA SER A 131 -3.81 -6.28 -19.43
C SER A 131 -4.16 -5.75 -18.04
N VAL A 132 -3.94 -6.54 -17.00
CA VAL A 132 -4.14 -6.13 -15.61
C VAL A 132 -2.96 -6.59 -14.76
N ASP A 133 -2.26 -5.61 -14.21
CA ASP A 133 -1.08 -5.82 -13.37
C ASP A 133 -1.45 -5.84 -11.88
N THR A 134 -2.44 -5.04 -11.48
CA THR A 134 -2.83 -4.90 -10.06
C THR A 134 -4.34 -4.76 -9.90
N THR A 135 -4.86 -5.13 -8.72
CA THR A 135 -6.28 -4.98 -8.37
C THR A 135 -6.43 -4.21 -7.06
N LEU A 136 -7.26 -3.17 -7.05
CA LEU A 136 -7.70 -2.49 -5.83
C LEU A 136 -9.07 -3.04 -5.44
N LEU A 137 -9.11 -3.89 -4.41
CA LEU A 137 -10.35 -4.34 -3.79
C LEU A 137 -10.79 -3.33 -2.72
N ILE A 138 -11.89 -2.64 -2.98
CA ILE A 138 -12.41 -1.53 -2.17
C ILE A 138 -13.60 -2.04 -1.35
N LEU A 139 -13.56 -1.85 -0.03
CA LEU A 139 -14.52 -2.40 0.92
C LEU A 139 -15.33 -1.28 1.61
N PRO A 140 -16.22 -0.57 0.89
CA PRO A 140 -16.95 0.57 1.49
C PRO A 140 -17.97 0.15 2.56
N GLY A 141 -18.33 -1.14 2.61
CA GLY A 141 -19.36 -1.69 3.50
C GLY A 141 -18.84 -2.60 4.61
N ALA A 142 -17.55 -2.93 4.66
CA ALA A 142 -16.96 -3.90 5.57
C ALA A 142 -15.58 -3.45 6.05
N LEU A 143 -15.15 -3.95 7.22
CA LEU A 143 -13.84 -3.66 7.82
C LEU A 143 -13.57 -2.15 7.99
N LEU A 144 -14.60 -1.39 8.40
CA LEU A 144 -14.50 0.06 8.64
C LEU A 144 -13.78 0.39 9.95
N ASP A 145 -13.77 -0.55 10.89
CA ASP A 145 -12.99 -0.46 12.13
C ASP A 145 -11.56 -0.93 11.86
N PHE A 146 -10.57 -0.10 12.19
CA PHE A 146 -9.17 -0.39 11.88
C PHE A 146 -8.63 -1.62 12.62
N HIS A 147 -9.13 -1.94 13.81
CA HIS A 147 -8.71 -3.14 14.53
C HIS A 147 -9.28 -4.40 13.87
N GLU A 148 -10.55 -4.39 13.49
CA GLU A 148 -11.15 -5.49 12.72
C GLU A 148 -10.45 -5.67 11.36
N TYR A 149 -10.11 -4.57 10.70
CA TYR A 149 -9.33 -4.59 9.46
C TYR A 149 -7.94 -5.23 9.64
N ASN A 150 -7.23 -4.87 10.71
CA ASN A 150 -5.93 -5.49 11.02
C ASN A 150 -6.04 -6.99 11.31
N ASP A 151 -7.09 -7.43 12.01
CA ASP A 151 -7.37 -8.86 12.20
C ASP A 151 -7.63 -9.56 10.85
N ALA A 152 -8.34 -8.90 9.93
CA ALA A 152 -8.60 -9.42 8.59
C ALA A 152 -7.30 -9.62 7.78
N LEU A 153 -6.29 -8.75 7.95
CA LEU A 153 -4.99 -8.89 7.28
C LEU A 153 -4.30 -10.22 7.63
N PHE A 154 -4.39 -10.67 8.89
CA PHE A 154 -3.86 -11.99 9.26
C PHE A 154 -4.51 -13.13 8.47
N PHE A 155 -5.82 -13.04 8.25
CA PHE A 155 -6.55 -14.04 7.45
C PHE A 155 -6.27 -13.92 5.95
N ALA A 156 -6.11 -12.70 5.44
CA ALA A 156 -5.73 -12.43 4.05
C ALA A 156 -4.35 -13.04 3.70
N GLU A 157 -3.36 -12.87 4.58
CA GLU A 157 -2.04 -13.51 4.45
C GLU A 157 -2.12 -15.04 4.46
N ARG A 158 -2.97 -15.59 5.34
CA ARG A 158 -3.18 -17.04 5.38
C ARG A 158 -3.84 -17.54 4.09
N LEU A 159 -4.76 -16.76 3.52
CA LEU A 159 -5.45 -17.08 2.28
C LEU A 159 -4.49 -17.13 1.08
N LEU A 160 -3.59 -16.15 0.95
CA LEU A 160 -2.50 -16.17 -0.05
C LEU A 160 -1.72 -17.48 -0.01
N ARG A 161 -1.27 -17.89 1.18
CA ARG A 161 -0.54 -19.16 1.38
C ARG A 161 -1.37 -20.39 1.03
N GLN A 162 -2.64 -20.42 1.45
CA GLN A 162 -3.54 -21.54 1.15
C GLN A 162 -3.79 -21.71 -0.35
N ARG A 163 -3.82 -20.59 -1.09
CA ARG A 163 -3.97 -20.56 -2.54
C ARG A 163 -2.63 -20.73 -3.29
N ARG A 164 -1.52 -20.83 -2.57
CA ARG A 164 -0.14 -20.95 -3.11
C ARG A 164 0.24 -19.76 -3.99
N LEU A 165 -0.24 -18.59 -3.63
CA LEU A 165 0.05 -17.33 -4.33
C LEU A 165 1.12 -16.50 -3.60
N GLU A 166 1.61 -16.95 -2.44
CA GLU A 166 2.79 -16.37 -1.77
C GLU A 166 4.02 -16.53 -2.68
N GLY A 167 4.77 -15.44 -2.90
CA GLY A 167 5.87 -15.38 -3.88
C GLY A 167 5.42 -14.99 -5.29
N GLU A 168 4.12 -14.92 -5.55
CA GLU A 168 3.55 -14.51 -6.84
C GLU A 168 2.74 -13.21 -6.72
N LEU A 169 1.88 -13.15 -5.72
CA LEU A 169 1.06 -12.01 -5.36
C LEU A 169 1.29 -11.61 -3.90
N GLN A 170 1.21 -10.32 -3.65
CA GLN A 170 1.22 -9.76 -2.31
C GLN A 170 0.07 -8.77 -2.11
N ILE A 171 -0.30 -8.52 -0.85
CA ILE A 171 -1.38 -7.63 -0.47
C ILE A 171 -0.78 -6.39 0.19
N ALA A 172 -1.11 -5.22 -0.34
CA ALA A 172 -0.88 -3.95 0.33
C ALA A 172 -2.17 -3.43 0.96
N SER A 173 -2.03 -2.88 2.17
CA SER A 173 -3.16 -2.51 3.01
C SER A 173 -3.27 -0.99 3.14
N PHE A 174 -4.49 -0.49 2.95
CA PHE A 174 -4.83 0.91 3.13
C PHE A 174 -6.16 1.03 3.88
N HIS A 175 -6.27 2.02 4.77
CA HIS A 175 -7.46 2.20 5.60
C HIS A 175 -7.70 3.68 5.93
N PRO A 176 -8.94 4.20 6.05
CA PRO A 176 -9.17 5.60 6.40
C PRO A 176 -8.51 6.02 7.72
N ASP A 177 -8.59 5.14 8.71
CA ASP A 177 -8.00 5.31 10.03
C ASP A 177 -6.65 4.58 10.18
N TYR A 178 -5.90 4.37 9.08
CA TYR A 178 -4.60 3.72 9.17
C TYR A 178 -3.73 4.41 10.22
N GLN A 179 -3.10 3.60 11.07
CA GLN A 179 -2.19 4.03 12.12
C GLN A 179 -1.02 3.05 12.18
N PHE A 180 0.20 3.54 12.01
CA PHE A 180 1.40 2.74 12.22
C PHE A 180 1.64 2.49 13.71
N GLU A 181 2.30 1.37 14.03
CA GLU A 181 2.73 1.10 15.39
C GLU A 181 3.67 2.20 15.89
N GLY A 182 3.39 2.74 17.07
CA GLY A 182 4.19 3.80 17.70
C GLY A 182 3.80 5.23 17.32
N THR A 183 2.85 5.44 16.42
CA THR A 183 2.37 6.79 16.04
C THR A 183 1.08 7.16 16.78
N ALA A 184 0.77 8.45 16.88
CA ALA A 184 -0.53 8.95 17.30
C ALA A 184 -1.55 8.93 16.14
N PRO A 185 -2.86 8.83 16.42
CA PRO A 185 -3.89 8.80 15.37
C PRO A 185 -3.94 10.03 14.46
N ASP A 186 -3.35 11.16 14.85
CA ASP A 186 -3.30 12.40 14.07
C ASP A 186 -1.91 12.67 13.47
N ASP A 187 -0.95 11.75 13.60
CA ASP A 187 0.36 11.92 12.99
C ASP A 187 0.27 11.88 11.47
N ALA A 188 0.98 12.81 10.83
CA ALA A 188 0.92 13.01 9.39
C ALA A 188 1.48 11.81 8.60
N GLU A 189 2.47 11.09 9.13
CA GLU A 189 3.06 9.90 8.49
C GLU A 189 2.05 8.78 8.26
N ASN A 190 0.99 8.68 9.07
CA ASN A 190 -0.09 7.72 8.82
C ASN A 190 -0.76 7.94 7.45
N TYR A 191 -0.74 9.16 6.92
CA TYR A 191 -1.36 9.51 5.64
C TYR A 191 -0.66 8.89 4.42
N THR A 192 0.51 8.24 4.58
CA THR A 192 1.09 7.42 3.50
C THR A 192 0.21 6.22 3.17
N ASN A 193 -0.51 5.69 4.16
CA ASN A 193 -1.36 4.50 4.02
C ASN A 193 -2.85 4.77 4.31
N ARG A 194 -3.21 6.04 4.58
CA ARG A 194 -4.62 6.44 4.63
C ARG A 194 -5.23 6.52 3.24
N SER A 195 -6.48 6.12 3.16
CA SER A 195 -7.25 6.02 1.92
C SER A 195 -8.72 6.33 2.17
N PRO A 196 -9.53 6.60 1.13
CA PRO A 196 -10.94 6.96 1.32
C PRO A 196 -11.83 5.82 1.86
N TYR A 197 -11.41 4.57 1.69
CA TYR A 197 -12.10 3.35 2.12
C TYR A 197 -11.08 2.30 2.54
N PRO A 198 -11.46 1.27 3.32
CA PRO A 198 -10.60 0.10 3.48
C PRO A 198 -10.32 -0.53 2.11
N ILE A 199 -9.04 -0.69 1.77
CA ILE A 199 -8.59 -1.17 0.47
C ILE A 199 -7.50 -2.22 0.65
N LEU A 200 -7.71 -3.37 0.02
CA LEU A 200 -6.70 -4.40 -0.18
C LEU A 200 -6.20 -4.30 -1.62
N HIS A 201 -4.94 -3.89 -1.78
CA HIS A 201 -4.29 -3.73 -3.07
C HIS A 201 -3.49 -4.98 -3.40
N LEU A 202 -3.95 -5.74 -4.39
CA LEU A 202 -3.32 -6.96 -4.87
C LEU A 202 -2.27 -6.61 -5.92
N LEU A 203 -1.03 -7.01 -5.68
CA LEU A 203 0.13 -6.67 -6.48
C LEU A 203 0.86 -7.95 -6.92
N ARG A 204 1.40 -7.96 -8.13
CA ARG A 204 2.30 -9.04 -8.58
C ARG A 204 3.72 -8.77 -8.09
N GLU A 205 4.31 -9.74 -7.40
CA GLU A 205 5.69 -9.63 -6.91
C GLU A 205 6.67 -9.41 -8.07
N ALA A 206 6.51 -10.17 -9.17
CA ALA A 206 7.33 -10.00 -10.37
C ALA A 206 7.26 -8.58 -10.97
N SER A 207 6.15 -7.86 -10.80
CA SER A 207 6.02 -6.48 -11.29
C SER A 207 6.72 -5.48 -10.38
N ILE A 208 6.72 -5.74 -9.07
CA ILE A 208 7.46 -4.97 -8.08
C ILE A 208 8.96 -5.19 -8.26
N ASP A 209 9.42 -6.44 -8.44
CA ASP A 209 10.83 -6.76 -8.68
C ASP A 209 11.39 -5.95 -9.86
N ARG A 210 10.69 -5.97 -11.00
CA ARG A 210 11.08 -5.20 -12.19
C ARG A 210 11.10 -3.70 -11.93
N ALA A 211 10.20 -3.20 -11.10
CA ALA A 211 10.16 -1.79 -10.75
C ALA A 211 11.36 -1.45 -9.86
N VAL A 212 11.62 -2.22 -8.78
CA VAL A 212 12.76 -2.01 -7.90
C VAL A 212 14.10 -2.07 -8.65
N GLU A 213 14.28 -3.01 -9.58
CA GLU A 213 15.48 -3.07 -10.43
C GLU A 213 15.70 -1.80 -11.28
N ALA A 214 14.62 -1.09 -11.62
CA ALA A 214 14.66 0.16 -12.37
C ALA A 214 14.81 1.42 -11.48
N PHE A 215 14.68 1.30 -10.16
CA PHE A 215 14.69 2.41 -9.20
C PHE A 215 15.77 2.18 -8.11
N PRO A 216 17.01 2.68 -8.32
CA PRO A 216 18.16 2.43 -7.44
C PRO A 216 17.97 2.86 -5.98
N GLU A 217 17.10 3.84 -5.73
CA GLU A 217 16.86 4.43 -4.40
C GLU A 217 15.60 3.87 -3.71
N ALA A 218 15.10 2.70 -4.11
CA ALA A 218 13.87 2.11 -3.55
C ALA A 218 13.86 2.00 -2.01
N GLU A 219 15.03 1.76 -1.39
CA GLU A 219 15.21 1.66 0.06
C GLU A 219 14.92 2.98 0.80
N THR A 220 14.98 4.13 0.11
CA THR A 220 14.79 5.46 0.72
C THR A 220 13.35 5.97 0.60
N ILE A 221 12.47 5.24 -0.09
CA ILE A 221 11.08 5.65 -0.35
C ILE A 221 10.34 5.94 0.96
N TYR A 222 10.51 5.06 1.96
CA TYR A 222 9.86 5.20 3.25
C TYR A 222 10.28 6.49 3.97
N GLU A 223 11.58 6.72 4.14
CA GLU A 223 12.12 7.90 4.83
C GLU A 223 11.70 9.20 4.13
N ARG A 224 11.73 9.20 2.79
CA ARG A 224 11.28 10.34 1.98
C ARG A 224 9.79 10.62 2.17
N ASN A 225 8.96 9.59 2.19
CA ASN A 225 7.51 9.73 2.36
C ASN A 225 7.17 10.27 3.76
N GLU A 226 7.82 9.73 4.80
CA GLU A 226 7.68 10.18 6.18
C GLU A 226 8.10 11.65 6.33
N ALA A 227 9.26 12.02 5.79
CA ALA A 227 9.74 13.40 5.79
C ALA A 227 8.79 14.36 5.04
N LEU A 228 8.27 13.92 3.89
CA LEU A 228 7.28 14.69 3.13
C LEU A 228 6.00 14.90 3.93
N MET A 229 5.43 13.83 4.50
CA MET A 229 4.20 13.92 5.29
C MET A 229 4.39 14.81 6.53
N ARG A 230 5.52 14.69 7.24
CA ARG A 230 5.84 15.56 8.38
C ARG A 230 5.97 17.03 7.98
N LYS A 231 6.63 17.32 6.86
CA LYS A 231 6.77 18.69 6.33
C LYS A 231 5.43 19.27 5.89
N MET A 232 4.58 18.46 5.25
CA MET A 232 3.26 18.86 4.76
C MET A 232 2.26 19.05 5.91
N GLY A 233 2.32 18.16 6.90
CA GLY A 233 1.34 18.08 7.98
C GLY A 233 -0.06 17.68 7.51
N VAL A 234 -0.93 17.35 8.47
CA VAL A 234 -2.31 16.93 8.19
C VAL A 234 -3.12 17.98 7.44
N ALA A 235 -3.01 19.25 7.85
CA ALA A 235 -3.72 20.35 7.20
C ALA A 235 -3.25 20.53 5.73
N GLY A 236 -1.95 20.40 5.47
CA GLY A 236 -1.41 20.46 4.12
C GLY A 236 -1.90 19.32 3.24
N TYR A 237 -1.97 18.10 3.80
CA TYR A 237 -2.51 16.94 3.09
C TYR A 237 -3.97 17.15 2.68
N HIS A 238 -4.82 17.60 3.60
CA HIS A 238 -6.24 17.87 3.27
C HIS A 238 -6.40 19.00 2.25
N ALA A 239 -5.59 20.05 2.35
CA ALA A 239 -5.58 21.13 1.35
C ALA A 239 -5.13 20.64 -0.03
N TRP A 240 -4.15 19.71 -0.08
CA TRP A 240 -3.72 19.06 -1.31
C TRP A 240 -4.82 18.18 -1.91
N MET A 241 -5.51 17.38 -1.08
CA MET A 241 -6.56 16.47 -1.50
C MET A 241 -7.85 17.18 -1.95
N ALA A 242 -8.09 18.41 -1.49
CA ALA A 242 -9.25 19.21 -1.89
C ALA A 242 -9.14 19.79 -3.33
N GLN A 243 -7.94 19.80 -3.90
CA GLN A 243 -7.70 20.24 -5.28
C GLN A 243 -8.00 19.09 -6.26
N PRO A 244 -8.51 19.39 -7.47
CA PRO A 244 -8.69 18.38 -8.50
C PRO A 244 -7.35 17.75 -8.90
N ALA A 245 -7.37 16.52 -9.42
CA ALA A 245 -6.23 15.99 -10.16
C ALA A 245 -5.99 16.91 -11.36
N GLU A 246 -4.77 17.44 -11.48
CA GLU A 246 -4.39 18.16 -12.70
C GLU A 246 -4.47 17.16 -13.86
N ASP A 247 -5.01 17.63 -14.99
CA ASP A 247 -5.26 16.86 -16.19
C ASP A 247 -4.04 15.97 -16.53
N GLU A 248 -4.31 14.70 -16.88
CA GLU A 248 -3.38 13.55 -16.92
C GLU A 248 -2.12 13.72 -17.81
N GLU A 249 -1.93 14.88 -18.46
CA GLU A 249 -0.79 15.21 -19.32
C GLU A 249 0.33 16.02 -18.63
N GLY A 250 0.15 16.52 -17.40
CA GLY A 250 1.02 17.58 -16.84
C GLY A 250 1.90 17.27 -15.63
N ALA A 251 1.72 16.15 -14.91
CA ALA A 251 2.40 15.96 -13.63
C ALA A 251 3.86 15.46 -13.76
N ASN A 252 4.75 16.35 -14.21
CA ASN A 252 6.20 16.28 -13.99
C ASN A 252 6.73 17.73 -13.92
N ASP A 253 7.11 18.18 -12.73
CA ASP A 253 8.29 19.02 -12.45
C ASP A 253 8.19 19.64 -11.05
N ASN A 254 8.14 18.79 -10.02
CA ASN A 254 8.66 19.21 -8.71
C ASN A 254 10.17 18.94 -8.72
N ALA A 255 10.90 19.70 -9.55
CA ALA A 255 12.31 19.94 -9.32
C ALA A 255 12.39 20.65 -7.97
N MET A 256 13.01 19.98 -6.99
CA MET A 256 13.41 20.61 -5.74
C MET A 256 14.22 21.87 -6.08
N ASP A 257 13.70 23.02 -5.67
CA ASP A 257 14.44 24.29 -5.62
C ASP A 257 15.61 24.10 -4.65
N ASP A 258 16.77 23.70 -5.19
CA ASP A 258 18.02 23.76 -4.47
C ASP A 258 18.42 25.24 -4.40
N GLY A 259 18.33 25.79 -3.19
CA GLY A 259 18.68 27.15 -2.86
C GLY A 259 20.16 27.44 -3.15
N GLY A 260 20.46 27.78 -4.40
CA GLY A 260 21.74 28.29 -4.86
C GLY A 260 21.77 29.81 -4.79
N ASN A 261 22.12 30.33 -3.61
CA ASN A 261 22.57 31.72 -3.45
C ASN A 261 23.87 31.92 -4.24
N ASP A 262 23.81 32.63 -5.37
CA ASP A 262 24.99 33.24 -5.99
C ASP A 262 24.72 34.70 -6.33
N GLY A 263 25.24 35.57 -5.46
CA GLY A 263 25.34 36.99 -5.71
C GLY A 263 26.42 37.30 -6.74
N ALA A 264 26.07 38.13 -7.73
CA ALA A 264 27.04 38.90 -8.50
C ALA A 264 26.44 40.26 -8.91
N PRO A 265 27.26 41.33 -9.01
CA PRO A 265 26.80 42.70 -8.83
C PRO A 265 26.30 43.35 -10.13
N VAL A 266 25.27 44.18 -9.99
CA VAL A 266 24.83 45.13 -11.02
C VAL A 266 25.92 46.20 -11.21
N ARG A 267 26.55 46.22 -12.40
CA ARG A 267 27.38 47.34 -12.86
C ARG A 267 26.51 48.39 -13.54
N ARG A 268 26.68 49.65 -13.13
CA ARG A 268 26.56 50.83 -14.00
C ARG A 268 27.96 51.36 -14.25
#